data_AF-A0A1I1BSW1-F1
#
_entry.id   AF-A0A1I1BSW1-F1
#
_cell.length_a   1.000
_cell.length_b   1.000
_cell.length_c   1.000
_cell.angle_alpha   90.00
_cell.angle_beta   90.00
_cell.angle_gamma   90.00
#
_symmetry.space_group_name_H-M   'P 1'
#
loop_
_entity.id
_entity.type
_entity.pdbx_description
1 polymer ?
#
loop_
_entity_poly.entity_id
_entity_poly.type
_entity_poly.pdbx_seq_one_letter_code
_entity_poly.pdbx_strand_id
1 'polypeptide(L)'
;MNAKASLRAVIIAAIGFVVWTILNRFVLDPQAAAFLGHKTDLARPLRLAAWLRVLDVHIAFACLALLTGALNFASRPTGERRRRHRVVGYVYLVSVLAVVVTSGYMAPYATGGRAVSMAFNLLNMVWFAATLTALVMIRRRQIDRHRRWMVRSYAFCFTNLSIQLIETALTRTLGVPYETAYAVSVYATILILAAIAEIVVRRAFPNPQRTGTITLR
;
A
#
# COMPACT_ATOMS: atom_id res chain seq x y z
N MET A 1 18.39 0.22 15.74
CA MET A 1 18.38 0.92 14.42
C MET A 1 18.00 2.38 14.61
N ASN A 2 18.79 3.31 14.06
CA ASN A 2 18.49 4.75 14.08
C ASN A 2 17.25 5.03 13.20
N ALA A 3 16.29 5.84 13.68
CA ALA A 3 15.05 6.18 12.95
C ALA A 3 15.30 6.80 11.57
N LYS A 4 16.44 7.47 11.37
CA LYS A 4 16.85 7.97 10.05
C LYS A 4 17.30 6.84 9.11
N ALA A 5 17.97 5.82 9.65
CA ALA A 5 18.43 4.67 8.88
C ALA A 5 17.25 3.78 8.44
N SER A 6 16.27 3.55 9.33
CA SER A 6 15.05 2.82 8.97
C SER A 6 14.25 3.54 7.88
N LEU A 7 14.11 4.87 7.97
CA LEU A 7 13.43 5.64 6.92
C LEU A 7 14.15 5.56 5.58
N ARG A 8 15.49 5.65 5.57
CA ARG A 8 16.29 5.47 4.35
C ARG A 8 16.10 4.09 3.74
N ALA A 9 16.11 3.04 4.55
CA ALA A 9 15.87 1.68 4.08
C ALA A 9 14.50 1.52 3.43
N VAL A 10 13.44 2.09 4.04
CA VAL A 10 12.09 2.11 3.47
C VAL A 10 12.04 2.86 2.14
N ILE A 11 12.72 4.00 2.03
CA ILE A 11 12.78 4.77 0.77
C ILE A 11 13.51 3.99 -0.32
N ILE A 12 14.65 3.37 0.00
CA ILE A 12 15.42 2.56 -0.95
C ILE A 12 14.60 1.37 -1.42
N ALA A 13 13.94 0.66 -0.50
CA ALA A 13 13.06 -0.46 -0.83
C ALA A 13 11.89 -0.02 -1.72
N ALA A 14 11.27 1.13 -1.41
CA ALA A 14 10.20 1.71 -2.22
C ALA A 14 10.67 2.06 -3.65
N ILE A 15 11.82 2.73 -3.78
CA ILE A 15 12.39 3.08 -5.09
C ILE A 15 12.74 1.82 -5.88
N GLY A 16 13.45 0.87 -5.24
CA GLY A 16 13.81 -0.40 -5.87
C GLY A 16 12.59 -1.17 -6.36
N PHE A 17 11.52 -1.21 -5.56
CA PHE A 17 10.27 -1.85 -5.94
C PHE A 17 9.56 -1.12 -7.09
N VAL A 18 9.54 0.21 -7.11
CA VAL A 18 8.97 1.00 -8.22
C VAL A 18 9.74 0.72 -9.50
N VAL A 19 11.07 0.75 -9.46
CA VAL A 19 11.92 0.45 -10.62
C VAL A 19 11.67 -0.97 -11.11
N TRP A 20 11.69 -1.94 -10.21
CA TRP A 20 11.40 -3.34 -10.56
C TRP A 20 10.01 -3.51 -11.17
N THR A 21 8.98 -2.83 -10.63
CA THR A 21 7.60 -2.91 -11.14
C THR A 21 7.50 -2.31 -12.54
N ILE A 22 8.14 -1.16 -12.79
CA ILE A 22 8.15 -0.52 -14.11
C ILE A 22 8.90 -1.38 -15.11
N LEU A 23 10.07 -1.91 -14.75
CA LEU A 23 10.84 -2.80 -15.62
C LEU A 23 10.07 -4.08 -15.95
N ASN A 24 9.46 -4.71 -14.94
CA ASN A 24 8.67 -5.91 -15.15
C ASN A 24 7.47 -5.63 -16.09
N ARG A 25 6.70 -4.59 -15.79
CA ARG A 25 5.50 -4.23 -16.56
C ARG A 25 5.76 -3.76 -17.98
N PHE A 26 6.77 -2.91 -18.19
CA PHE A 26 6.94 -2.22 -19.48
C PHE A 26 8.08 -2.78 -20.34
N VAL A 27 9.00 -3.55 -19.76
CA VAL A 27 10.17 -4.09 -20.47
C VAL A 27 10.11 -5.61 -20.54
N LEU A 28 9.88 -6.29 -19.42
CA LEU A 28 9.96 -7.76 -19.35
C LEU A 28 8.65 -8.45 -19.77
N ASP A 29 7.50 -7.91 -19.38
CA ASP A 29 6.18 -8.44 -19.72
C ASP A 29 5.17 -7.32 -20.10
N PRO A 30 5.35 -6.69 -21.28
CA PRO A 30 4.50 -5.58 -21.74
C PRO A 30 3.01 -5.95 -21.88
N GLN A 31 2.72 -7.24 -22.10
CA GLN A 31 1.35 -7.73 -22.26
C GLN A 31 0.72 -8.18 -20.93
N ALA A 32 1.48 -8.16 -19.82
CA ALA A 32 1.06 -8.81 -18.57
C ALA A 32 0.78 -10.31 -18.75
N ALA A 33 1.39 -10.95 -19.75
CA ALA A 33 1.13 -12.33 -20.12
C ALA A 33 1.41 -13.30 -18.95
N ALA A 34 2.40 -13.03 -18.10
CA ALA A 34 2.65 -13.83 -16.90
C ALA A 34 1.53 -13.69 -15.88
N PHE A 35 1.00 -12.48 -15.68
CA PHE A 35 -0.10 -12.23 -14.75
C PHE A 35 -1.46 -12.70 -15.29
N LEU A 36 -1.68 -12.56 -16.59
CA LEU A 36 -2.90 -12.99 -17.28
C LEU A 36 -2.92 -14.50 -17.54
N GLY A 37 -1.76 -15.15 -17.68
CA GLY A 37 -1.65 -16.60 -17.86
C GLY A 37 -2.19 -17.39 -16.66
N HIS A 38 -2.21 -16.78 -15.47
CA HIS A 38 -2.83 -17.34 -14.28
C HIS A 38 -4.33 -17.01 -14.13
N LYS A 39 -4.94 -16.29 -15.09
CA LYS A 39 -6.38 -16.01 -15.13
C LYS A 39 -7.09 -16.96 -16.10
N THR A 40 -7.08 -18.24 -15.75
CA THR A 40 -7.62 -19.32 -16.57
C THR A 40 -9.15 -19.40 -16.57
N ASP A 41 -9.85 -18.71 -15.65
CA ASP A 41 -11.30 -18.86 -15.48
C ASP A 41 -12.03 -17.52 -15.19
N LEU A 42 -12.06 -16.65 -16.20
CA LEU A 42 -12.70 -15.33 -16.09
C LEU A 42 -14.23 -15.45 -16.22
N ALA A 43 -14.95 -15.24 -15.12
CA ALA A 43 -16.43 -15.26 -15.07
C ALA A 43 -17.14 -14.20 -15.95
N ARG A 44 -16.41 -13.28 -16.59
CA ARG A 44 -16.93 -12.24 -17.50
C ARG A 44 -15.94 -12.01 -18.64
N PRO A 45 -16.42 -11.71 -19.87
CA PRO A 45 -15.55 -11.41 -21.00
C PRO A 45 -14.71 -10.17 -20.70
N LEU A 46 -13.39 -10.36 -20.60
CA LEU A 46 -12.45 -9.29 -20.32
C LEU A 46 -12.25 -8.46 -21.59
N ARG A 47 -12.62 -7.17 -21.55
CA ARG A 47 -12.14 -6.22 -22.58
C ARG A 47 -10.66 -5.97 -22.32
N LEU A 48 -9.81 -6.86 -22.83
CA LEU A 48 -8.38 -6.93 -22.51
C LEU A 48 -7.66 -5.58 -22.64
N ALA A 49 -7.89 -4.87 -23.75
CA ALA A 49 -7.28 -3.55 -23.97
C ALA A 49 -7.73 -2.49 -22.93
N ALA A 50 -9.00 -2.51 -22.50
CA ALA A 50 -9.49 -1.59 -21.49
C ALA A 50 -8.95 -1.95 -20.09
N TRP A 51 -8.89 -3.24 -19.77
CA TRP A 51 -8.35 -3.72 -18.50
C TRP A 51 -6.85 -3.42 -18.36
N LEU A 52 -6.07 -3.63 -19.42
CA LEU A 52 -4.64 -3.30 -19.44
C LEU A 52 -4.40 -1.80 -19.22
N ARG A 53 -5.18 -0.92 -19.86
CA ARG A 53 -5.09 0.52 -19.62
C ARG A 53 -5.41 0.89 -18.17
N VAL A 54 -6.43 0.28 -17.57
CA VAL A 54 -6.77 0.51 -16.16
C VAL A 54 -5.64 0.04 -15.25
N LEU A 55 -5.00 -1.10 -15.58
CA LEU A 55 -3.84 -1.60 -14.85
C LEU A 55 -2.63 -0.66 -14.97
N ASP A 56 -2.34 -0.12 -16.15
CA ASP A 56 -1.24 0.84 -16.32
C ASP A 56 -1.46 2.11 -15.49
N VAL A 57 -2.69 2.64 -15.52
CA VAL A 57 -3.11 3.77 -14.68
C VAL A 57 -2.96 3.42 -13.21
N HIS A 58 -3.42 2.23 -12.79
CA HIS A 58 -3.30 1.77 -11.42
C HIS A 58 -1.83 1.71 -10.97
N ILE A 59 -0.95 1.11 -11.77
CA ILE A 59 0.48 0.99 -11.46
C ILE A 59 1.11 2.38 -11.35
N ALA A 60 0.84 3.28 -12.30
CA ALA A 60 1.37 4.65 -12.27
C ALA A 60 0.97 5.37 -10.98
N PHE A 61 -0.31 5.35 -10.59
CA PHE A 61 -0.77 5.98 -9.37
C PHE A 61 -0.31 5.26 -8.10
N ALA A 62 -0.14 3.93 -8.12
CA ALA A 62 0.42 3.18 -7.00
C ALA A 62 1.90 3.57 -6.74
N CYS A 63 2.69 3.69 -7.80
CA CYS A 63 4.07 4.20 -7.72
C CYS A 63 4.10 5.64 -7.20
N LEU A 64 3.23 6.51 -7.70
CA LEU A 64 3.12 7.89 -7.21
C LEU A 64 2.74 7.94 -5.73
N ALA A 65 1.76 7.14 -5.28
CA ALA A 65 1.36 7.08 -3.87
C ALA A 65 2.52 6.61 -2.98
N LEU A 66 3.29 5.61 -3.41
CA LEU A 66 4.43 5.11 -2.66
C LEU A 66 5.55 6.16 -2.55
N LEU A 67 5.92 6.81 -3.65
CA LEU A 67 6.98 7.83 -3.67
C LEU A 67 6.57 9.11 -2.92
N THR A 68 5.36 9.61 -3.15
CA THR A 68 4.86 10.83 -2.49
C THR A 68 4.65 10.61 -0.99
N GLY A 69 4.23 9.42 -0.58
CA GLY A 69 4.19 9.02 0.83
C GLY A 69 5.58 9.05 1.47
N ALA A 70 6.57 8.40 0.85
CA ALA A 70 7.97 8.43 1.28
C ALA A 70 8.51 9.86 1.43
N LEU A 71 8.29 10.71 0.43
CA LEU A 71 8.72 12.11 0.43
C LEU A 71 8.06 12.92 1.55
N ASN A 72 6.79 12.66 1.86
CA ASN A 72 6.07 13.30 2.95
C ASN A 72 6.63 12.90 4.33
N PHE A 73 7.04 11.65 4.52
CA PHE A 73 7.68 11.21 5.77
C PHE A 73 9.13 11.68 5.89
N ALA A 74 9.85 11.81 4.78
CA ALA A 74 11.22 12.35 4.75
C ALA A 74 11.27 13.86 5.00
N SER A 75 10.20 14.58 4.65
CA SER A 75 10.13 16.02 4.78
C SER A 75 9.71 16.46 6.18
N ARG A 76 10.53 17.28 6.83
CA ARG A 76 10.11 18.04 8.03
C ARG A 76 9.35 19.29 7.58
N PRO A 77 8.07 19.47 7.96
CA PRO A 77 7.24 20.58 7.48
C PRO A 77 7.52 21.88 8.26
N THR A 78 8.68 22.50 8.01
CA THR A 78 9.09 23.79 8.57
C THR A 78 9.11 24.88 7.49
N GLY A 79 8.66 26.09 7.83
CA GLY A 79 8.66 27.26 6.92
C GLY A 79 8.07 26.94 5.54
N GLU A 80 8.83 27.22 4.49
CA GLU A 80 8.47 27.00 3.09
C GLU A 80 8.23 25.52 2.73
N ARG A 81 8.90 24.59 3.44
CA ARG A 81 8.72 23.13 3.25
C ARG A 81 7.32 22.66 3.62
N ARG A 82 6.57 23.43 4.43
CA ARG A 82 5.17 23.15 4.74
C ARG A 82 4.26 23.29 3.51
N ARG A 83 4.55 24.20 2.58
CA ARG A 83 3.81 24.30 1.30
C ARG A 83 4.07 23.08 0.44
N ARG A 84 5.34 22.65 0.33
CA ARG A 84 5.72 21.43 -0.40
C ARG A 84 5.06 20.18 0.19
N HIS A 85 5.09 20.01 1.51
CA HIS A 85 4.42 18.89 2.19
C HIS A 85 2.91 18.85 1.91
N ARG A 86 2.25 20.02 1.83
CA ARG A 86 0.82 20.09 1.46
C ARG A 86 0.59 19.62 0.02
N VAL A 87 1.38 20.12 -0.93
CA VAL A 87 1.26 19.72 -2.35
C VAL A 87 1.49 18.23 -2.51
N VAL A 88 2.60 17.70 -1.96
CA VAL A 88 2.92 16.27 -2.01
C VAL A 88 1.86 15.43 -1.29
N GLY A 89 1.30 15.92 -0.18
CA GLY A 89 0.17 15.29 0.52
C GLY A 89 -1.12 15.21 -0.31
N TYR A 90 -1.43 16.26 -1.08
CA TYR A 90 -2.58 16.22 -2.00
C TYR A 90 -2.35 15.28 -3.18
N VAL A 91 -1.13 15.26 -3.74
CA VAL A 91 -0.77 14.28 -4.78
C VAL A 91 -0.88 12.85 -4.25
N TYR A 92 -0.41 12.59 -3.02
CA TYR A 92 -0.59 11.30 -2.35
C TYR A 92 -2.08 10.93 -2.26
N LEU A 93 -2.92 11.83 -1.75
CA LEU A 93 -4.36 11.60 -1.61
C LEU A 93 -5.01 11.24 -2.96
N VAL A 94 -4.80 12.06 -4.00
CA VAL A 94 -5.37 11.81 -5.34
C VAL A 94 -4.87 10.48 -5.90
N SER A 95 -3.60 10.15 -5.68
CA SER A 95 -3.03 8.87 -6.11
C SER A 95 -3.70 7.70 -5.41
N VAL A 96 -3.91 7.75 -4.09
CA VAL A 96 -4.62 6.71 -3.34
C VAL A 96 -6.06 6.55 -3.84
N LEU A 97 -6.77 7.65 -4.12
CA LEU A 97 -8.13 7.60 -4.66
C LEU A 97 -8.16 6.92 -6.03
N ALA A 98 -7.25 7.28 -6.93
CA ALA A 98 -7.14 6.65 -8.24
C ALA A 98 -6.84 5.15 -8.11
N VAL A 99 -5.95 4.76 -7.20
CA VAL A 99 -5.63 3.35 -6.93
C VAL A 99 -6.84 2.61 -6.37
N VAL A 100 -7.59 3.17 -5.42
CA VAL A 100 -8.79 2.55 -4.85
C VAL A 100 -9.87 2.34 -5.91
N VAL A 101 -10.12 3.33 -6.78
CA VAL A 101 -11.12 3.23 -7.86
C VAL A 101 -10.72 2.19 -8.90
N THR A 102 -9.47 2.24 -9.37
CA THR A 102 -8.95 1.27 -10.36
C THR A 102 -8.87 -0.14 -9.77
N SER A 103 -8.47 -0.28 -8.51
CA SER A 103 -8.47 -1.55 -7.77
C SER A 103 -9.89 -2.11 -7.64
N GLY A 104 -10.86 -1.28 -7.27
CA GLY A 104 -12.28 -1.67 -7.20
C GLY A 104 -12.84 -2.13 -8.56
N TYR A 105 -12.44 -1.49 -9.65
CA TYR A 105 -12.80 -1.94 -11.01
C TYR A 105 -12.17 -3.29 -11.37
N MET A 106 -10.92 -3.55 -10.93
CA MET A 106 -10.21 -4.80 -11.19
C MET A 106 -10.60 -5.94 -10.25
N ALA A 107 -11.10 -5.64 -9.05
CA ALA A 107 -11.42 -6.63 -8.02
C ALA A 107 -12.39 -7.74 -8.46
N PRO A 108 -13.44 -7.50 -9.27
CA PRO A 108 -14.30 -8.56 -9.80
C PRO A 108 -13.57 -9.57 -10.70
N TYR A 109 -12.37 -9.24 -11.17
CA TYR A 109 -11.53 -10.05 -12.05
C TYR A 109 -10.26 -10.55 -11.35
N ALA A 110 -10.27 -10.61 -10.00
CA ALA A 110 -9.12 -11.05 -9.21
C ALA A 110 -8.92 -12.57 -9.30
N THR A 111 -7.66 -12.99 -9.41
CA THR A 111 -7.24 -14.39 -9.39
C THR A 111 -7.48 -14.99 -8.00
N GLY A 112 -8.06 -16.19 -7.91
CA GLY A 112 -8.46 -16.83 -6.63
C GLY A 112 -9.94 -16.65 -6.24
N GLY A 113 -10.77 -16.20 -7.18
CA GLY A 113 -12.23 -16.21 -7.05
C GLY A 113 -12.81 -15.13 -6.12
N ARG A 114 -14.09 -15.30 -5.75
CA ARG A 114 -14.87 -14.28 -4.99
C ARG A 114 -14.25 -13.94 -3.63
N ALA A 115 -13.58 -14.89 -2.98
CA ALA A 115 -12.98 -14.70 -1.66
C ALA A 115 -11.84 -13.66 -1.71
N VAL A 116 -10.90 -13.79 -2.65
CA VAL A 116 -9.80 -12.84 -2.83
C VAL A 116 -10.32 -11.47 -3.28
N SER A 117 -11.35 -11.45 -4.14
CA SER A 117 -12.04 -10.21 -4.53
C SER A 117 -12.64 -9.45 -3.34
N MET A 118 -13.30 -10.16 -2.41
CA MET A 118 -13.85 -9.56 -1.19
C MET A 118 -12.74 -8.99 -0.29
N ALA A 119 -11.62 -9.71 -0.15
CA ALA A 119 -10.48 -9.24 0.63
C ALA A 119 -9.88 -7.94 0.07
N PHE A 120 -9.69 -7.84 -1.25
CA PHE A 120 -9.21 -6.61 -1.89
C PHE A 120 -10.21 -5.45 -1.77
N ASN A 121 -11.51 -5.71 -1.89
CA ASN A 121 -12.52 -4.66 -1.69
C ASN A 121 -12.54 -4.15 -0.24
N LEU A 122 -12.46 -5.05 0.75
CA LEU A 122 -12.37 -4.66 2.15
C LEU A 122 -11.10 -3.83 2.41
N LEU A 123 -9.97 -4.27 1.86
CA LEU A 123 -8.70 -3.54 1.94
C LEU A 123 -8.83 -2.13 1.34
N ASN A 124 -9.44 -2.00 0.15
CA ASN A 124 -9.68 -0.72 -0.50
C ASN A 124 -10.53 0.21 0.38
N MET A 125 -11.60 -0.30 1.00
CA MET A 125 -12.46 0.48 1.90
C MET A 125 -11.70 0.93 3.15
N VAL A 126 -10.93 0.03 3.77
CA VAL A 126 -10.13 0.33 4.97
C VAL A 126 -9.04 1.36 4.65
N TRP A 127 -8.34 1.19 3.53
CA TRP A 127 -7.28 2.11 3.11
C TRP A 127 -7.83 3.49 2.75
N PHE A 128 -8.94 3.55 2.03
CA PHE A 128 -9.66 4.79 1.77
C PHE A 128 -10.10 5.48 3.06
N ALA A 129 -10.73 4.74 3.99
CA ALA A 129 -11.17 5.28 5.28
C ALA A 129 -9.99 5.80 6.11
N ALA A 130 -8.85 5.09 6.14
CA ALA A 130 -7.66 5.54 6.83
C ALA A 130 -7.10 6.84 6.24
N THR A 131 -7.05 6.94 4.90
CA THR A 131 -6.57 8.12 4.17
C THR A 131 -7.49 9.32 4.40
N LEU A 132 -8.81 9.12 4.31
CA LEU A 132 -9.80 10.15 4.56
C LEU A 132 -9.76 10.62 6.02
N THR A 133 -9.63 9.68 6.97
CA THR A 133 -9.50 10.03 8.38
C THR A 133 -8.24 10.86 8.63
N ALA A 134 -7.12 10.53 7.99
CA ALA A 134 -5.91 11.35 8.06
C ALA A 134 -6.16 12.79 7.57
N LEU A 135 -6.92 12.95 6.48
CA LEU A 135 -7.30 14.27 5.95
C LEU A 135 -8.23 15.04 6.90
N VAL A 136 -9.25 14.38 7.46
CA VAL A 136 -10.17 15.01 8.43
C VAL A 136 -9.42 15.49 9.67
N MET A 137 -8.49 14.67 10.19
CA MET A 137 -7.71 15.03 11.38
C MET A 137 -6.81 16.25 11.15
N ILE A 138 -6.19 16.38 9.97
CA ILE A 138 -5.38 17.58 9.68
C ILE A 138 -6.24 18.82 9.49
N ARG A 139 -7.45 18.70 8.92
CA ARG A 139 -8.42 19.81 8.81
C ARG A 139 -8.88 20.27 10.19
N ARG A 140 -9.04 19.34 11.14
CA ARG A 140 -9.32 19.62 12.55
C ARG A 140 -8.09 20.08 13.35
N ARG A 141 -6.95 20.34 12.69
CA ARG A 141 -5.65 20.72 13.30
C ARG A 141 -5.10 19.71 14.32
N GLN A 142 -5.57 18.45 14.28
CA GLN A 142 -5.12 17.37 15.16
C GLN A 142 -3.90 16.67 14.54
N ILE A 143 -2.74 17.32 14.60
CA ILE A 143 -1.51 16.89 13.90
C ILE A 143 -1.06 15.50 14.35
N ASP A 144 -1.11 15.19 15.63
CA ASP A 144 -0.67 13.89 16.14
C ASP A 144 -1.57 12.76 15.64
N ARG A 145 -2.89 12.98 15.62
CA ARG A 145 -3.84 12.00 15.05
C ARG A 145 -3.65 11.84 13.55
N HIS A 146 -3.45 12.95 12.84
CA HIS A 146 -3.13 12.93 11.40
C HIS A 146 -1.92 12.04 11.12
N ARG A 147 -0.80 12.23 11.84
CA ARG A 147 0.42 11.43 11.66
C ARG A 147 0.18 9.94 11.90
N ARG A 148 -0.57 9.59 12.95
CA ARG A 148 -0.94 8.19 13.24
C ARG A 148 -1.77 7.56 12.13
N TRP A 149 -2.72 8.29 11.56
CA TRP A 149 -3.52 7.78 10.42
C TRP A 149 -2.73 7.73 9.12
N MET A 150 -1.80 8.67 8.89
CA MET A 150 -0.90 8.61 7.74
C MET A 150 0.01 7.39 7.76
N VAL A 151 0.53 6.97 8.93
CA VAL A 151 1.31 5.73 9.02
C VAL A 151 0.49 4.51 8.62
N ARG A 152 -0.75 4.41 9.09
CA ARG A 152 -1.67 3.33 8.71
C ARG A 152 -1.97 3.32 7.21
N SER A 153 -2.28 4.49 6.66
CA SER A 153 -2.49 4.65 5.22
C SER A 153 -1.26 4.25 4.40
N TYR A 154 -0.07 4.66 4.83
CA TYR A 154 1.16 4.42 4.08
C TYR A 154 1.62 2.96 4.13
N ALA A 155 1.33 2.24 5.22
CA ALA A 155 1.61 0.81 5.29
C ALA A 155 0.91 0.04 4.15
N PHE A 156 -0.33 0.40 3.82
CA PHE A 156 -1.08 -0.25 2.74
C PHE A 156 -0.52 0.02 1.35
N CYS A 157 0.32 1.04 1.14
CA CYS A 157 1.04 1.22 -0.13
C CYS A 157 2.00 0.05 -0.43
N PHE A 158 2.43 -0.71 0.58
CA PHE A 158 3.33 -1.85 0.42
C PHE A 158 2.60 -3.17 0.14
N THR A 159 1.27 -3.15 0.01
CA THR A 159 0.46 -4.37 -0.22
C THR A 159 0.98 -5.20 -1.39
N ASN A 160 1.18 -4.57 -2.56
CA ASN A 160 1.63 -5.31 -3.75
C ASN A 160 3.03 -5.93 -3.56
N LEU A 161 3.95 -5.19 -2.93
CA LEU A 161 5.29 -5.70 -2.62
C LEU A 161 5.22 -6.90 -1.68
N SER A 162 4.43 -6.81 -0.61
CA SER A 162 4.30 -7.88 0.37
C SER A 162 3.65 -9.13 -0.22
N ILE A 163 2.60 -8.97 -1.05
CA ILE A 163 1.95 -10.10 -1.72
C ILE A 163 2.96 -10.84 -2.59
N GLN A 164 3.71 -10.12 -3.44
CA GLN A 164 4.69 -10.75 -4.33
C GLN A 164 5.82 -11.44 -3.57
N LEU A 165 6.30 -10.82 -2.48
CA LEU A 165 7.36 -11.42 -1.68
C LEU A 165 6.91 -12.73 -1.02
N ILE A 166 5.72 -12.74 -0.43
CA ILE A 166 5.17 -13.94 0.23
C ILE A 166 4.79 -14.99 -0.82
N GLU A 167 4.16 -14.59 -1.92
CA GLU A 167 3.74 -15.51 -2.98
C GLU A 167 4.97 -16.17 -3.62
N THR A 168 5.98 -15.40 -4.01
CA THR A 168 7.22 -15.94 -4.57
C THR A 168 7.92 -16.86 -3.59
N ALA A 169 7.92 -16.54 -2.29
CA ALA A 169 8.47 -17.42 -1.26
C ALA A 169 7.68 -18.74 -1.19
N LEU A 170 6.35 -18.71 -1.09
CA LEU A 170 5.51 -19.90 -1.00
C LEU A 170 5.64 -20.79 -2.25
N THR A 171 5.58 -20.19 -3.44
CA THR A 171 5.67 -20.92 -4.71
C THR A 171 7.06 -21.51 -4.92
N ARG A 172 8.14 -20.76 -4.67
CA ARG A 172 9.51 -21.23 -4.96
C ARG A 172 10.12 -22.12 -3.87
N THR A 173 9.75 -21.92 -2.61
CA THR A 173 10.36 -22.68 -1.49
C THR A 173 9.53 -23.88 -1.06
N LEU A 174 8.20 -23.77 -1.14
CA LEU A 174 7.29 -24.82 -0.67
C LEU A 174 6.54 -25.51 -1.81
N GLY A 175 6.71 -25.06 -3.06
CA GLY A 175 6.06 -25.66 -4.23
C GLY A 175 4.54 -25.53 -4.22
N VAL A 176 3.99 -24.59 -3.45
CA VAL A 176 2.54 -24.37 -3.35
C VAL A 176 2.00 -23.89 -4.70
N PRO A 177 0.85 -24.40 -5.18
CA PRO A 177 0.23 -23.91 -6.40
C PRO A 177 -0.01 -22.40 -6.35
N TYR A 178 0.25 -21.70 -7.46
CA TYR A 178 0.21 -20.23 -7.55
C TYR A 178 -1.09 -19.63 -7.01
N GLU A 179 -2.25 -20.20 -7.36
CA GLU A 179 -3.55 -19.68 -6.92
C GLU A 179 -3.69 -19.67 -5.39
N THR A 180 -3.30 -20.79 -4.76
CA THR A 180 -3.32 -20.94 -3.30
C THR A 180 -2.28 -20.02 -2.65
N ALA A 181 -1.06 -19.97 -3.19
CA ALA A 181 0.00 -19.11 -2.71
C ALA A 181 -0.40 -17.62 -2.78
N TYR A 182 -1.05 -17.20 -3.87
CA TYR A 182 -1.55 -15.84 -4.06
C TYR A 182 -2.65 -15.51 -3.05
N ALA A 183 -3.66 -16.37 -2.90
CA ALA A 183 -4.75 -16.16 -1.94
C ALA A 183 -4.23 -16.03 -0.50
N VAL A 184 -3.35 -16.94 -0.07
CA VAL A 184 -2.71 -16.90 1.27
C VAL A 184 -1.91 -15.61 1.44
N SER A 185 -1.13 -15.22 0.43
CA SER A 185 -0.33 -13.99 0.46
C SER A 185 -1.16 -12.74 0.61
N VAL A 186 -2.34 -12.67 -0.01
CA VAL A 186 -3.28 -11.55 0.15
C VAL A 186 -3.73 -11.41 1.60
N TYR A 187 -4.26 -12.49 2.20
CA TYR A 187 -4.74 -12.45 3.59
C TYR A 187 -3.60 -12.17 4.58
N ALA A 188 -2.46 -12.83 4.41
CA ALA A 188 -1.28 -12.62 5.24
C ALA A 188 -0.81 -11.16 5.18
N THR A 189 -0.73 -10.59 3.98
CA THR A 189 -0.30 -9.20 3.77
C THR A 189 -1.23 -8.21 4.49
N ILE A 190 -2.55 -8.38 4.38
CA ILE A 190 -3.51 -7.48 5.04
C ILE A 190 -3.27 -7.46 6.55
N LEU A 191 -3.13 -8.65 7.17
CA LEU A 191 -2.90 -8.77 8.61
C LEU A 191 -1.52 -8.23 9.03
N ILE A 192 -0.47 -8.59 8.28
CA ILE A 192 0.91 -8.17 8.56
C ILE A 192 1.05 -6.66 8.47
N LEU A 193 0.54 -6.03 7.40
CA LEU A 193 0.65 -4.58 7.23
C LEU A 193 -0.19 -3.82 8.27
N ALA A 194 -1.37 -4.33 8.63
CA ALA A 194 -2.17 -3.74 9.70
C ALA A 194 -1.43 -3.83 11.06
N ALA A 195 -0.83 -4.98 11.37
CA ALA A 195 -0.06 -5.18 12.59
C ALA A 195 1.19 -4.28 12.62
N ILE A 196 1.97 -4.23 11.53
CA ILE A 196 3.14 -3.37 11.41
C ILE A 196 2.74 -1.91 11.59
N ALA A 197 1.67 -1.45 10.93
CA ALA A 197 1.18 -0.09 11.07
C ALA A 197 0.87 0.26 12.53
N GLU A 198 0.19 -0.63 13.25
CA GLU A 198 -0.18 -0.40 14.64
C GLU A 198 1.05 -0.44 15.57
N ILE A 199 1.99 -1.36 15.36
CA ILE A 199 3.27 -1.42 16.10
C ILE A 199 4.06 -0.13 15.89
N VAL A 200 4.18 0.35 14.65
CA VAL A 200 4.89 1.59 14.33
C VAL A 200 4.18 2.78 14.99
N VAL A 201 2.85 2.85 14.93
CA VAL A 201 2.09 3.91 15.58
C VAL A 201 2.33 3.93 17.09
N ARG A 202 2.29 2.76 17.75
CA ARG A 202 2.50 2.66 19.21
C ARG A 202 3.92 3.04 19.63
N ARG A 203 4.93 2.69 18.82
CA ARG A 203 6.33 3.01 19.10
C ARG A 203 6.67 4.47 18.80
N ALA A 204 6.16 5.01 17.69
CA ALA A 204 6.48 6.38 17.25
C ALA A 204 5.61 7.45 17.93
N PHE A 205 4.42 7.09 18.40
CA PHE A 205 3.48 7.99 19.06
C PHE A 205 2.92 7.37 20.35
N PRO A 206 3.73 7.24 21.42
CA PRO A 206 3.28 6.70 22.70
C PRO A 206 2.08 7.49 23.23
N ASN A 207 1.10 6.80 23.82
CA ASN A 207 -0.03 7.47 24.46
C ASN A 207 0.43 8.07 25.80
N PRO A 208 0.33 9.40 26.01
CA PRO A 208 0.79 10.03 27.25
C PRO A 208 0.16 9.44 28.52
N GLN A 209 -1.06 8.91 28.42
CA GLN A 209 -1.79 8.34 29.55
C GLN A 209 -1.27 6.97 30.05
N ARG A 210 -0.37 6.30 29.32
CA ARG A 210 0.21 5.00 29.75
C ARG A 210 1.59 5.11 30.38
N THR A 211 2.23 6.28 30.35
CA THR A 211 3.60 6.48 30.82
C THR A 211 3.66 6.95 32.29
N GLY A 212 2.52 7.15 32.95
CA GLY A 212 2.41 7.74 34.29
C GLY A 212 2.07 6.77 35.43
N THR A 213 2.37 5.47 35.31
CA THR A 213 2.00 4.49 36.36
C THR A 213 3.18 3.63 36.83
N ILE A 214 4.39 4.18 36.99
CA ILE A 214 5.44 3.54 37.80
C ILE A 214 6.26 4.62 38.52
N THR A 215 5.72 5.14 39.61
CA THR A 215 6.47 5.65 40.77
C THR A 215 5.57 5.45 41.99
N LEU A 216 5.53 4.21 42.49
CA LEU A 216 5.14 3.97 43.88
C LEU A 216 6.37 4.24 44.75
N ARG A 217 6.08 4.97 45.83
CA ARG A 217 6.94 5.35 46.96
C ARG A 217 7.85 4.24 47.45
#